data_AF-F1LBD8-F1
#
_entry.id   AF-F1LBD8-F1
#
_cell.length_a   1.000
_cell.length_b   1.000
_cell.length_c   1.000
_cell.angle_alpha   90.00
_cell.angle_beta   90.00
_cell.angle_gamma   90.00
#
_symmetry.space_group_name_H-M   'P 1'
#
loop_
_entity.id
_entity.type
_entity.pdbx_description
1 polymer ?
#
loop_
_entity_poly.entity_id
_entity_poly.type
_entity_poly.pdbx_seq_one_letter_code
_entity_poly.pdbx_strand_id
1 'polypeptide(L)'
;MRAEYQLNIYLLIATMVTSTYTLRFKRHRCEMQQIRPISDEIIENDEYDNNDSCRERCDAQWKSDFAMHFQKSYDEDFYEFPLDGSVTSSLRNFTTFCRITREKVTCWEQRCHIRKENIPWTTDVHICLLRKKQFERALGCLNKTSDGAHNECNVLCRNVAKKHRMNTAEKEYMTGLHLSSSNIHQYRELNKQCFFQICQLRCREELTRRVCDLEDRRQAIDVLEDYYRNDHIDQLHFLTISGNGAVFPLVCRVLLPTRYQVNNAASEEVEVAMESLSRSIRNTIDNMVIVAS
;
A
#
# COMPACT_ATOMS: atom_id res chain seq x y z
N MET A 1 56.50 9.46 10.30
CA MET A 1 55.27 9.53 11.12
C MET A 1 54.27 10.57 10.56
N ARG A 2 53.69 10.35 9.38
CA ARG A 2 52.62 11.22 8.84
C ARG A 2 51.76 10.60 7.72
N ALA A 3 51.75 9.27 7.60
CA ALA A 3 51.05 8.59 6.50
C ALA A 3 49.91 7.65 6.96
N GLU A 4 49.79 7.34 8.25
CA GLU A 4 48.82 6.32 8.73
C GLU A 4 47.52 6.92 9.29
N TYR A 5 47.42 8.24 9.46
CA TYR A 5 46.20 8.88 9.99
C TYR A 5 45.19 9.32 8.93
N GLN A 6 45.55 9.30 7.64
CA GLN A 6 44.65 9.71 6.55
C GLN A 6 43.76 8.56 6.05
N LEU A 7 44.20 7.30 6.21
CA LEU A 7 43.45 6.15 5.69
C LEU A 7 42.20 5.80 6.52
N ASN A 8 42.19 6.16 7.82
CA ASN A 8 41.05 5.89 8.71
C ASN A 8 39.90 6.89 8.58
N ILE A 9 40.15 8.12 8.10
CA ILE A 9 39.08 9.12 7.93
C ILE A 9 38.24 8.81 6.67
N TYR A 10 38.87 8.35 5.58
CA TYR A 10 38.13 7.95 4.38
C TYR A 10 37.29 6.68 4.60
N LEU A 11 37.74 5.74 5.45
CA LEU A 11 36.94 4.56 5.80
C LEU A 11 35.72 4.92 6.66
N LEU A 12 35.88 5.86 7.60
CA LEU A 12 34.78 6.37 8.44
C LEU A 12 33.75 7.20 7.65
N ILE A 13 34.19 7.97 6.65
CA ILE A 13 33.30 8.74 5.76
C ILE A 13 32.60 7.81 4.75
N ALA A 14 33.27 6.75 4.27
CA ALA A 14 32.64 5.75 3.39
C ALA A 14 31.52 4.95 4.08
N THR A 15 31.60 4.74 5.40
CA THR A 15 30.51 4.13 6.18
C THR A 15 29.35 5.08 6.49
N MET A 16 29.50 6.40 6.27
CA MET A 16 28.44 7.39 6.56
C MET A 16 27.64 7.85 5.32
N VAL A 17 27.90 7.32 4.11
CA VAL A 17 27.25 7.79 2.86
C VAL A 17 26.33 6.76 2.19
N THR A 18 26.13 5.57 2.76
CA THR A 18 25.07 4.64 2.29
C THR A 18 23.98 4.43 3.33
N SER A 19 23.47 5.52 3.91
CA SER A 19 22.07 5.56 4.33
C SER A 19 21.28 6.23 3.21
N THR A 20 21.20 5.56 2.06
CA THR A 20 20.08 5.80 1.17
C THR A 20 18.85 5.46 2.00
N TYR A 21 18.16 6.49 2.49
CA TYR A 21 16.80 6.33 2.96
C TYR A 21 16.03 5.72 1.80
N THR A 22 15.94 4.40 1.79
CA THR A 22 14.93 3.67 1.05
C THR A 22 13.64 4.18 1.64
N LEU A 23 13.06 5.20 0.98
CA LEU A 23 11.64 5.48 1.07
C LEU A 23 10.95 4.26 0.47
N ARG A 24 10.96 3.17 1.25
CA ARG A 24 9.98 2.11 1.17
C ARG A 24 8.75 2.83 1.71
N PHE A 25 7.84 3.25 0.82
CA PHE A 25 6.46 3.49 1.25
C PHE A 25 5.93 2.11 1.64
N LYS A 26 6.41 1.59 2.78
CA LYS A 26 5.73 0.54 3.50
C LYS A 26 4.33 1.09 3.69
N ARG A 27 3.34 0.23 3.56
CA ARG A 27 2.05 0.46 4.18
C ARG A 27 2.29 0.42 5.70
N HIS A 28 2.95 1.45 6.24
CA HIS A 28 2.63 1.88 7.57
C HIS A 28 1.16 2.28 7.42
N ARG A 29 0.27 1.38 7.91
CA ARG A 29 -0.89 1.85 8.67
C ARG A 29 -0.47 3.15 9.32
N CYS A 30 -1.31 4.18 9.26
CA CYS A 30 -1.20 5.24 10.25
C CYS A 30 -1.05 4.54 11.61
N GLU A 31 0.17 4.45 12.13
CA GLU A 31 0.42 4.19 13.52
C GLU A 31 -0.19 5.44 14.14
N MET A 32 -1.45 5.29 14.56
CA MET A 32 -2.01 6.20 15.53
C MET A 32 -1.02 6.19 16.69
N GLN A 33 -0.32 7.31 16.86
CA GLN A 33 -0.09 7.77 18.22
C GLN A 33 -1.45 7.71 18.91
N GLN A 34 -1.53 6.82 19.90
CA GLN A 34 -2.67 6.60 20.76
C GLN A 34 -3.31 7.95 21.12
N ILE A 35 -4.52 8.22 20.59
CA ILE A 35 -5.40 9.17 21.25
C ILE A 35 -5.96 8.39 22.45
N ARG A 36 -5.23 8.44 23.57
CA ARG A 36 -5.72 7.93 24.85
C ARG A 36 -6.98 8.70 25.22
N PRO A 37 -8.11 8.06 25.53
CA PRO A 37 -9.11 8.70 26.37
C PRO A 37 -8.52 8.83 27.78
N ILE A 38 -8.32 10.07 28.24
CA ILE A 38 -7.98 10.35 29.64
C ILE A 38 -9.27 10.20 30.46
N SER A 39 -9.42 9.08 31.17
CA SER A 39 -9.48 9.06 32.64
C SER A 39 -9.75 7.63 33.11
N ASP A 40 -8.80 7.15 33.92
CA ASP A 40 -8.82 5.88 34.62
C ASP A 40 -9.83 5.88 35.78
N GLU A 41 -10.51 4.76 35.97
CA GLU A 41 -10.75 4.23 37.31
C GLU A 41 -10.45 2.73 37.28
N ILE A 42 -9.43 2.35 38.04
CA ILE A 42 -8.84 1.01 38.11
C ILE A 42 -9.79 0.11 38.90
N ILE A 43 -10.24 -0.98 38.27
CA ILE A 43 -10.68 -2.19 38.96
C ILE A 43 -9.93 -3.36 38.32
N GLU A 44 -8.93 -3.87 39.03
CA GLU A 44 -8.30 -5.17 38.74
C GLU A 44 -9.35 -6.27 38.94
N ASN A 45 -9.65 -7.01 37.88
CA ASN A 45 -10.07 -8.42 37.93
C ASN A 45 -9.94 -9.07 36.54
N ASP A 46 -9.13 -10.12 36.51
CA ASP A 46 -9.01 -11.24 35.57
C ASP A 46 -9.48 -11.10 34.10
N GLU A 47 -8.48 -11.18 33.19
CA GLU A 47 -8.50 -11.89 31.91
C GLU A 47 -9.66 -11.62 30.93
N TYR A 48 -10.02 -10.35 30.75
CA TYR A 48 -10.67 -9.91 29.51
C TYR A 48 -9.58 -9.46 28.53
N ASP A 49 -9.11 -10.38 27.68
CA ASP A 49 -8.21 -10.06 26.57
C ASP A 49 -8.94 -9.04 25.68
N ASN A 50 -8.59 -7.76 25.80
CA ASN A 50 -9.16 -6.70 24.97
C ASN A 50 -9.04 -7.16 23.51
N ASN A 51 -10.12 -7.14 22.74
CA ASN A 51 -10.17 -7.68 21.37
C ASN A 51 -9.01 -7.17 20.49
N ASP A 52 -8.51 -5.96 20.74
CA ASP A 52 -7.33 -5.41 20.07
C ASP A 52 -6.05 -6.21 20.39
N SER A 53 -5.81 -6.55 21.66
CA SER A 53 -4.67 -7.39 22.07
C SER A 53 -4.78 -8.84 21.56
N CYS A 54 -5.99 -9.39 21.47
CA CYS A 54 -6.20 -10.70 20.87
C CYS A 54 -5.89 -10.68 19.36
N ARG A 55 -6.39 -9.67 18.64
CA ARG A 55 -6.14 -9.51 17.19
C ARG A 55 -4.65 -9.38 16.90
N GLU A 56 -3.93 -8.60 17.70
CA GLU A 56 -2.48 -8.44 17.58
C GLU A 56 -1.73 -9.76 17.75
N ARG A 57 -2.15 -10.64 18.67
CA ARG A 57 -1.56 -11.98 18.82
C ARG A 57 -1.82 -12.87 17.60
N CYS A 58 -3.04 -12.87 17.07
CA CYS A 58 -3.35 -13.59 15.83
C CYS A 58 -2.53 -13.06 14.64
N ASP A 59 -2.39 -11.74 14.53
CA ASP A 59 -1.60 -11.09 13.48
C ASP A 59 -0.11 -11.43 13.62
N ALA A 60 0.43 -11.45 14.84
CA ALA A 60 1.81 -11.81 15.12
C ALA A 60 2.10 -13.28 14.75
N GLN A 61 1.21 -14.20 15.11
CA GLN A 61 1.34 -15.61 14.71
C GLN A 61 1.37 -15.75 13.18
N TRP A 62 0.43 -15.10 12.50
CA TRP A 62 0.38 -15.12 11.03
C TRP A 62 1.65 -14.55 10.39
N LYS A 63 2.19 -13.44 10.91
CA LYS A 63 3.47 -12.87 10.44
C LYS A 63 4.64 -13.83 10.65
N SER A 64 4.66 -14.56 11.77
CA SER A 64 5.64 -15.61 12.03
C SER A 64 5.54 -16.75 11.01
N ASP A 65 4.32 -17.23 10.74
CA ASP A 65 4.09 -18.30 9.75
C ASP A 65 4.43 -17.84 8.33
N PHE A 66 4.13 -16.58 8.00
CA PHE A 66 4.57 -15.96 6.75
C PHE A 66 6.10 -15.98 6.62
N ALA A 67 6.82 -15.54 7.66
CA ALA A 67 8.27 -15.53 7.65
C ALA A 67 8.86 -16.95 7.50
N MET A 68 8.24 -17.95 8.14
CA MET A 68 8.63 -19.35 8.00
C MET A 68 8.46 -19.88 6.57
N HIS A 69 7.33 -19.57 5.92
CA HIS A 69 7.02 -20.10 4.59
C HIS A 69 7.73 -19.37 3.45
N PHE A 70 7.93 -18.06 3.58
CA PHE A 70 8.45 -17.21 2.50
C PHE A 70 9.88 -16.72 2.77
N GLN A 71 10.46 -17.03 3.93
CA GLN A 71 11.80 -16.60 4.35
C GLN A 71 11.98 -15.08 4.25
N LYS A 72 10.91 -14.34 4.56
CA LYS A 72 10.82 -12.88 4.45
C LYS A 72 10.00 -12.34 5.61
N SER A 73 10.44 -11.26 6.23
CA SER A 73 9.59 -10.55 7.19
C SER A 73 8.41 -9.89 6.46
N TYR A 74 7.20 -10.06 7.00
CA TYR A 74 6.03 -9.39 6.45
C TYR A 74 6.12 -7.86 6.58
N ASP A 75 6.58 -7.38 7.73
CA ASP A 75 6.62 -5.93 8.00
C ASP A 75 7.85 -5.26 7.37
N GLU A 76 8.96 -5.99 7.28
CA GLU A 76 10.23 -5.43 6.80
C GLU A 76 10.46 -5.67 5.32
N ASP A 77 10.22 -6.88 4.83
CA ASP A 77 10.74 -7.34 3.54
C ASP A 77 9.67 -7.51 2.47
N PHE A 78 8.44 -7.81 2.87
CA PHE A 78 7.34 -8.06 1.95
C PHE A 78 6.94 -6.79 1.20
N TYR A 79 6.96 -6.87 -0.13
CA TYR A 79 6.52 -5.80 -0.98
C TYR A 79 5.05 -5.98 -1.36
N GLU A 80 4.17 -5.34 -0.60
CA GLU A 80 2.73 -5.65 -0.55
C GLU A 80 1.89 -5.12 -1.74
N PHE A 81 2.48 -4.51 -2.79
CA PHE A 81 1.67 -3.98 -3.90
C PHE A 81 1.67 -4.88 -5.13
N PRO A 82 0.49 -5.07 -5.75
CA PRO A 82 -0.53 -6.09 -5.40
C PRO A 82 -0.08 -7.42 -4.79
N LEU A 83 1.14 -7.90 -5.04
CA LEU A 83 1.67 -9.15 -4.48
C LEU A 83 3.19 -9.19 -4.74
N ASP A 84 3.96 -9.67 -3.77
CA ASP A 84 5.41 -9.91 -3.89
C ASP A 84 5.69 -11.15 -4.76
N GLY A 85 6.80 -11.14 -5.50
CA GLY A 85 7.25 -12.26 -6.35
C GLY A 85 7.38 -13.59 -5.60
N SER A 86 7.70 -13.56 -4.31
CA SER A 86 7.75 -14.78 -3.47
C SER A 86 6.38 -15.46 -3.36
N VAL A 87 5.29 -14.69 -3.28
CA VAL A 87 3.92 -15.22 -3.24
C VAL A 87 3.43 -15.60 -4.63
N THR A 88 3.76 -14.83 -5.66
CA THR A 88 3.26 -15.06 -7.03
C THR A 88 4.04 -16.10 -7.82
N SER A 89 5.26 -16.46 -7.39
CA SER A 89 6.16 -17.39 -8.09
C SER A 89 5.56 -18.76 -8.43
N SER A 90 4.56 -19.23 -7.68
CA SER A 90 3.84 -20.46 -8.03
C SER A 90 2.45 -20.53 -7.39
N LEU A 91 1.58 -21.36 -7.97
CA LEU A 91 0.26 -21.66 -7.39
C LEU A 91 0.38 -22.24 -5.97
N ARG A 92 1.45 -23.02 -5.71
CA ARG A 92 1.72 -23.58 -4.37
C ARG A 92 2.00 -22.47 -3.35
N ASN A 93 2.83 -21.49 -3.71
CA ASN A 93 3.17 -20.37 -2.84
C ASN A 93 1.94 -19.50 -2.57
N PHE A 94 1.17 -19.17 -3.61
CA PHE A 94 -0.09 -18.44 -3.47
C PHE A 94 -1.09 -19.20 -2.58
N THR A 95 -1.24 -20.51 -2.79
CA THR A 95 -2.14 -21.33 -1.96
C THR A 95 -1.67 -21.40 -0.51
N THR A 96 -0.35 -21.41 -0.27
CA THR A 96 0.23 -21.38 1.07
C THR A 96 -0.06 -20.05 1.75
N PHE A 97 0.15 -18.93 1.06
CA PHE A 97 -0.22 -17.59 1.55
C PHE A 97 -1.69 -17.54 1.94
N CYS A 98 -2.57 -18.04 1.08
CA CYS A 98 -4.01 -18.06 1.36
C CYS A 98 -4.48 -19.10 2.37
N ARG A 99 -3.64 -20.09 2.72
CA ARG A 99 -3.92 -21.02 3.81
C ARG A 99 -3.63 -20.34 5.15
N ILE A 100 -2.43 -19.77 5.31
CA ILE A 100 -2.06 -19.09 6.57
C ILE A 100 -2.97 -17.89 6.84
N THR A 101 -3.41 -17.17 5.80
CA THR A 101 -4.42 -16.09 5.98
C THR A 101 -5.77 -16.60 6.44
N ARG A 102 -6.21 -17.80 6.01
CA ARG A 102 -7.43 -18.39 6.54
C ARG A 102 -7.28 -18.76 8.01
N GLU A 103 -6.12 -19.29 8.40
CA GLU A 103 -5.81 -19.61 9.81
C GLU A 103 -5.81 -18.35 10.69
N LYS A 104 -5.26 -17.23 10.20
CA LYS A 104 -5.37 -15.91 10.84
C LYS A 104 -6.83 -15.49 11.07
N VAL A 105 -7.67 -15.58 10.04
CA VAL A 105 -9.08 -15.20 10.15
C VAL A 105 -9.85 -16.14 11.07
N THR A 106 -9.55 -17.44 11.04
CA THR A 106 -10.11 -18.40 12.00
C THR A 106 -9.69 -18.07 13.44
N CYS A 107 -8.46 -17.61 13.66
CA CYS A 107 -8.01 -17.11 14.96
C CYS A 107 -8.85 -15.89 15.41
N TRP A 108 -9.07 -14.91 14.53
CA TRP A 108 -9.93 -13.75 14.80
C TRP A 108 -11.37 -14.16 15.18
N GLU A 109 -11.96 -15.11 14.45
CA GLU A 109 -13.33 -15.57 14.70
C GLU A 109 -13.44 -16.36 16.00
N GLN A 110 -12.55 -17.33 16.22
CA GLN A 110 -12.67 -18.30 17.31
C GLN A 110 -12.11 -17.79 18.63
N ARG A 111 -10.99 -17.05 18.61
CA ARG A 111 -10.31 -16.58 19.82
C ARG A 111 -10.68 -15.15 20.19
N CYS A 112 -10.87 -14.28 19.19
CA CYS A 112 -11.18 -12.87 19.43
C CYS A 112 -12.68 -12.56 19.26
N HIS A 113 -13.51 -13.58 19.00
CA HIS A 113 -14.96 -13.46 18.82
C HIS A 113 -15.38 -12.39 17.79
N ILE A 114 -14.52 -12.13 16.80
CA ILE A 114 -14.82 -11.19 15.71
C ILE A 114 -15.78 -11.89 14.76
N ARG A 115 -16.98 -11.34 14.61
CA ARG A 115 -17.95 -11.88 13.67
C ARG A 115 -17.48 -11.69 12.23
N LYS A 116 -17.89 -12.59 11.34
CA LYS A 116 -17.48 -12.59 9.94
C LYS A 116 -17.75 -11.26 9.22
N GLU A 117 -18.89 -10.63 9.51
CA GLU A 117 -19.28 -9.32 8.99
C GLU A 117 -18.40 -8.16 9.47
N ASN A 118 -17.67 -8.36 10.58
CA ASN A 118 -16.81 -7.38 11.22
C ASN A 118 -15.32 -7.65 11.00
N ILE A 119 -14.97 -8.65 10.17
CA ILE A 119 -13.59 -8.90 9.79
C ILE A 119 -13.08 -7.68 9.01
N PRO A 120 -12.01 -7.01 9.49
CA PRO A 120 -11.49 -5.83 8.82
C PRO A 120 -10.91 -6.19 7.46
N TRP A 121 -11.02 -5.27 6.51
CA TRP A 121 -10.33 -5.41 5.24
C TRP A 121 -8.82 -5.30 5.48
N THR A 122 -8.08 -6.30 4.99
CA THR A 122 -6.62 -6.25 4.87
C THR A 122 -6.26 -6.82 3.51
N THR A 123 -5.05 -6.53 3.02
CA THR A 123 -4.59 -7.02 1.71
C THR A 123 -4.67 -8.54 1.61
N ASP A 124 -4.19 -9.23 2.65
CA ASP A 124 -4.24 -10.68 2.72
C ASP A 124 -5.69 -11.20 2.71
N VAL A 125 -6.60 -10.60 3.47
CA VAL A 125 -8.03 -10.98 3.49
C VAL A 125 -8.67 -10.76 2.12
N HIS A 126 -8.42 -9.61 1.51
CA HIS A 126 -8.96 -9.28 0.19
C HIS A 126 -8.52 -10.29 -0.87
N ILE A 127 -7.22 -10.55 -0.94
CA ILE A 127 -6.63 -11.46 -1.92
C ILE A 127 -7.12 -12.89 -1.68
N CYS A 128 -7.09 -13.38 -0.44
CA CYS A 128 -7.23 -14.80 -0.18
C CYS A 128 -8.64 -15.26 0.18
N LEU A 129 -9.49 -14.37 0.67
CA LEU A 129 -10.87 -14.71 1.05
C LEU A 129 -11.89 -14.09 0.08
N LEU A 130 -11.67 -12.84 -0.36
CA LEU A 130 -12.65 -12.14 -1.20
C LEU A 130 -12.43 -12.37 -2.70
N ARG A 131 -11.18 -12.39 -3.15
CA ARG A 131 -10.80 -12.39 -4.57
C ARG A 131 -9.90 -13.55 -5.02
N LYS A 132 -9.79 -14.60 -4.19
CA LYS A 132 -8.87 -15.73 -4.40
C LYS A 132 -8.82 -16.23 -5.85
N LYS A 133 -9.97 -16.59 -6.41
CA LYS A 133 -10.06 -17.14 -7.77
C LYS A 133 -9.58 -16.18 -8.85
N GLN A 134 -9.74 -14.87 -8.66
CA GLN A 134 -9.31 -13.88 -9.64
C GLN A 134 -7.78 -13.75 -9.61
N PHE A 135 -7.19 -13.67 -8.41
CA PHE A 135 -5.74 -13.67 -8.24
C PHE A 135 -5.07 -14.97 -8.69
N GLU A 136 -5.68 -16.13 -8.43
CA GLU A 136 -5.19 -17.42 -8.94
C GLU A 136 -5.10 -17.44 -10.47
N ARG A 137 -6.09 -16.89 -11.17
CA ARG A 137 -6.08 -16.83 -12.63
C ARG A 137 -5.11 -15.81 -13.18
N ALA A 138 -4.90 -14.70 -12.47
CA ALA A 138 -3.94 -13.67 -12.85
C ALA A 138 -2.48 -14.02 -12.49
N LEU A 139 -2.24 -15.12 -11.76
CA LEU A 139 -0.98 -15.42 -11.10
C LEU A 139 0.22 -15.47 -12.06
N GLY A 140 0.03 -16.06 -13.24
CA GLY A 140 1.08 -16.17 -14.26
C GLY A 140 1.62 -14.79 -14.68
N CYS A 141 0.72 -13.85 -14.97
CA CYS A 141 1.10 -12.49 -15.34
C CYS A 141 1.63 -11.67 -14.14
N LEU A 142 1.02 -11.81 -12.95
CA LEU A 142 1.51 -11.14 -11.75
C LEU A 142 2.94 -11.58 -11.38
N ASN A 143 3.28 -12.85 -11.63
CA ASN A 143 4.65 -13.34 -11.47
C ASN A 143 5.60 -12.75 -12.51
N LYS A 144 5.24 -12.83 -13.81
CA LYS A 144 6.04 -12.29 -14.93
C LYS A 144 6.37 -10.80 -14.75
N THR A 145 5.47 -10.04 -14.13
CA THR A 145 5.62 -8.59 -13.93
C THR A 145 6.17 -8.21 -12.56
N SER A 146 6.44 -9.18 -11.68
CA SER A 146 6.79 -8.91 -10.28
C SER A 146 8.08 -8.11 -10.12
N ASP A 147 9.15 -8.50 -10.82
CA ASP A 147 10.44 -7.78 -10.80
C ASP A 147 10.31 -6.37 -11.36
N GLY A 148 9.69 -6.27 -12.55
CA GLY A 148 9.39 -5.00 -13.23
C GLY A 148 8.66 -4.01 -12.33
N ALA A 149 7.74 -4.55 -11.54
CA ALA A 149 6.94 -3.75 -10.66
C ALA A 149 7.65 -3.41 -9.33
N HIS A 150 8.51 -4.29 -8.83
CA HIS A 150 9.31 -4.05 -7.64
C HIS A 150 10.46 -3.07 -7.88
N ASN A 151 11.05 -3.06 -9.07
CA ASN A 151 12.21 -2.23 -9.36
C ASN A 151 11.80 -0.96 -10.12
N GLU A 152 11.36 -1.11 -11.37
CA GLU A 152 11.12 -0.01 -12.30
C GLU A 152 9.95 0.86 -11.85
N CYS A 153 8.80 0.26 -11.55
CA CYS A 153 7.64 1.03 -11.08
C CYS A 153 7.90 1.72 -9.75
N ASN A 154 8.56 1.06 -8.81
CA ASN A 154 8.97 1.70 -7.55
C ASN A 154 9.92 2.86 -7.75
N VAL A 155 10.96 2.73 -8.58
CA VAL A 155 11.88 3.83 -8.84
C VAL A 155 11.15 5.00 -9.49
N LEU A 156 10.38 4.72 -10.55
CA LEU A 156 9.58 5.72 -11.25
C LEU A 156 8.64 6.46 -10.29
N CYS A 157 7.77 5.72 -9.61
CA CYS A 157 6.74 6.32 -8.78
C CYS A 157 7.28 7.01 -7.54
N ARG A 158 8.39 6.53 -6.95
CA ARG A 158 9.08 7.28 -5.89
C ARG A 158 9.60 8.63 -6.42
N ASN A 159 10.17 8.65 -7.62
CA ASN A 159 10.71 9.87 -8.21
C ASN A 159 9.62 10.89 -8.55
N VAL A 160 8.48 10.43 -9.08
CA VAL A 160 7.36 11.33 -9.39
C VAL A 160 6.65 11.78 -8.11
N ALA A 161 6.38 10.88 -7.15
CA ALA A 161 5.74 11.23 -5.89
C ALA A 161 6.55 12.22 -5.04
N LYS A 162 7.89 12.13 -5.04
CA LYS A 162 8.77 13.14 -4.40
C LYS A 162 8.60 14.55 -4.96
N LYS A 163 8.25 14.66 -6.25
CA LYS A 163 8.05 15.94 -6.95
C LYS A 163 6.59 16.38 -6.94
N HIS A 164 5.67 15.52 -6.51
CA HIS A 164 4.25 15.80 -6.49
C HIS A 164 3.94 16.99 -5.57
N ARG A 165 3.13 17.90 -6.09
CA ARG A 165 2.62 19.06 -5.36
C ARG A 165 1.16 19.21 -5.73
N MET A 166 0.32 19.41 -4.72
CA MET A 166 -1.07 19.81 -4.93
C MET A 166 -1.12 21.07 -5.80
N ASN A 167 -2.01 21.06 -6.78
CA ASN A 167 -2.30 22.24 -7.61
C ASN A 167 -2.96 23.34 -6.75
N THR A 168 -3.17 24.52 -7.35
CA THR A 168 -3.75 25.65 -6.63
C THR A 168 -5.18 25.37 -6.19
N ALA A 169 -6.01 24.80 -7.07
CA ALA A 169 -7.41 24.50 -6.77
C ALA A 169 -7.56 23.48 -5.62
N GLU A 170 -6.70 22.47 -5.54
CA GLU A 170 -6.72 21.48 -4.46
C GLU A 170 -6.26 22.09 -3.12
N LYS A 171 -5.32 23.05 -3.14
CA LYS A 171 -4.94 23.80 -1.93
C LYS A 171 -6.08 24.68 -1.43
N GLU A 172 -6.78 25.34 -2.34
CA GLU A 172 -7.94 26.16 -2.02
C GLU A 172 -9.07 25.29 -1.47
N TYR A 173 -9.36 24.15 -2.12
CA TYR A 173 -10.30 23.14 -1.63
C TYR A 173 -9.96 22.71 -0.19
N MET A 174 -8.71 22.29 0.06
CA MET A 174 -8.25 21.89 1.39
C MET A 174 -8.39 23.02 2.43
N THR A 175 -8.13 24.26 2.05
CA THR A 175 -8.30 25.43 2.93
C THR A 175 -9.78 25.65 3.28
N GLY A 176 -10.68 25.45 2.33
CA GLY A 176 -12.14 25.52 2.53
C GLY A 176 -12.72 24.41 3.41
N LEU A 177 -11.97 23.34 3.70
CA LEU A 177 -12.40 22.27 4.61
C LEU A 177 -12.28 22.64 6.10
N HIS A 178 -11.69 23.79 6.44
CA HIS A 178 -11.53 24.27 7.82
C HIS A 178 -10.90 23.24 8.78
N LEU A 179 -9.94 22.46 8.27
CA LEU A 179 -9.26 21.41 9.03
C LEU A 179 -8.30 21.99 10.08
N SER A 180 -8.09 21.24 11.18
CA SER A 180 -7.01 21.53 12.14
C SER A 180 -5.63 21.41 11.48
N SER A 181 -4.60 22.03 12.05
CA SER A 181 -3.23 21.93 11.51
C SER A 181 -2.72 20.49 11.39
N SER A 182 -3.08 19.62 12.35
CA SER A 182 -2.79 18.19 12.30
C SER A 182 -3.46 17.52 11.09
N ASN A 183 -4.76 17.79 10.89
CA ASN A 183 -5.52 17.22 9.78
C ASN A 183 -5.08 17.76 8.41
N ILE A 184 -4.59 19.00 8.34
CA ILE A 184 -3.95 19.55 7.13
C ILE A 184 -2.67 18.78 6.80
N HIS A 185 -1.84 18.48 7.80
CA HIS A 185 -0.64 17.67 7.60
C HIS A 185 -1.02 16.26 7.13
N GLN A 186 -1.97 15.62 7.78
CA GLN A 186 -2.47 14.30 7.40
C GLN A 186 -3.02 14.29 5.96
N TYR A 187 -3.82 15.29 5.57
CA TYR A 187 -4.33 15.43 4.20
C TYR A 187 -3.18 15.45 3.18
N ARG A 188 -2.12 16.22 3.45
CA ARG A 188 -0.96 16.34 2.55
C ARG A 188 -0.20 15.04 2.39
N GLU A 189 0.01 14.30 3.48
CA GLU A 189 0.72 13.02 3.43
C GLU A 189 -0.12 11.94 2.73
N LEU A 190 -1.43 11.86 3.01
CA LEU A 190 -2.35 10.99 2.28
C LEU A 190 -2.39 11.35 0.79
N ASN A 191 -2.36 12.64 0.44
CA ASN A 191 -2.38 13.07 -0.96
C ASN A 191 -1.16 12.54 -1.72
N LYS A 192 0.05 12.63 -1.14
CA LYS A 192 1.27 12.04 -1.70
C LYS A 192 1.22 10.52 -1.76
N GLN A 193 0.68 9.88 -0.73
CA GLN A 193 0.54 8.42 -0.68
C GLN A 193 -0.37 7.92 -1.81
N CYS A 194 -1.56 8.50 -1.98
CA CYS A 194 -2.47 8.12 -3.04
C CYS A 194 -1.91 8.42 -4.43
N PHE A 195 -1.19 9.53 -4.59
CA PHE A 195 -0.47 9.81 -5.83
C PHE A 195 0.52 8.69 -6.17
N PHE A 196 1.30 8.24 -5.18
CA PHE A 196 2.22 7.11 -5.34
C PHE A 196 1.47 5.81 -5.70
N GLN A 197 0.37 5.50 -5.01
CA GLN A 197 -0.43 4.31 -5.27
C GLN A 197 -1.06 4.32 -6.66
N ILE A 198 -1.60 5.45 -7.11
CA ILE A 198 -2.14 5.62 -8.47
C ILE A 198 -1.02 5.45 -9.50
N CYS A 199 0.15 6.05 -9.28
CA CYS A 199 1.30 5.84 -10.14
C CYS A 199 1.67 4.35 -10.24
N GLN A 200 1.69 3.63 -9.11
CA GLN A 200 2.00 2.21 -9.08
C GLN A 200 0.99 1.38 -9.87
N LEU A 201 -0.31 1.65 -9.70
CA LEU A 201 -1.37 1.02 -10.49
C LEU A 201 -1.12 1.24 -11.98
N ARG A 202 -0.98 2.50 -12.42
CA ARG A 202 -0.82 2.83 -13.84
C ARG A 202 0.47 2.22 -14.43
N CYS A 203 1.57 2.25 -13.68
CA CYS A 203 2.82 1.64 -14.10
C CYS A 203 2.68 0.13 -14.28
N ARG A 204 2.03 -0.55 -13.34
CA ARG A 204 1.80 -1.99 -13.41
C ARG A 204 0.84 -2.40 -14.50
N GLU A 205 -0.21 -1.62 -14.75
CA GLU A 205 -1.09 -1.83 -15.89
C GLU A 205 -0.30 -1.77 -17.21
N GLU A 206 0.53 -0.74 -17.39
CA GLU A 206 1.33 -0.57 -18.60
C GLU A 206 2.40 -1.68 -18.75
N LEU A 207 3.03 -2.11 -17.65
CA LEU A 207 3.93 -3.25 -17.63
C LEU A 207 3.18 -4.55 -18.02
N THR A 208 2.00 -4.77 -17.45
CA THR A 208 1.11 -5.90 -17.75
C THR A 208 0.70 -5.92 -19.23
N ARG A 209 0.37 -4.76 -19.81
CA ARG A 209 0.02 -4.63 -21.23
C ARG A 209 1.16 -5.02 -22.17
N ARG A 210 2.41 -5.00 -21.72
CA ARG A 210 3.58 -5.29 -22.56
C ARG A 210 4.11 -6.70 -22.38
N VAL A 211 4.18 -7.14 -21.12
CA VAL A 211 4.84 -8.41 -20.76
C VAL A 211 3.87 -9.59 -20.85
N CYS A 212 2.58 -9.37 -20.60
CA CYS A 212 1.62 -10.46 -20.50
C CYS A 212 0.85 -10.69 -21.81
N ASP A 213 0.61 -11.98 -22.06
CA ASP A 213 -0.23 -12.47 -23.15
C ASP A 213 -1.66 -11.95 -23.03
N LEU A 214 -2.39 -11.85 -24.15
CA LEU A 214 -3.71 -11.21 -24.20
C LEU A 214 -4.74 -11.85 -23.24
N GLU A 215 -4.71 -13.18 -23.09
CA GLU A 215 -5.64 -13.93 -22.23
C GLU A 215 -5.44 -13.64 -20.74
N ASP A 216 -4.19 -13.52 -20.30
CA ASP A 216 -3.83 -13.27 -18.89
C ASP A 216 -3.87 -11.78 -18.54
N ARG A 217 -3.58 -10.91 -19.51
CA ARG A 217 -3.48 -9.45 -19.35
C ARG A 217 -4.75 -8.85 -18.75
N ARG A 218 -5.92 -9.20 -19.30
CA ARG A 218 -7.19 -8.63 -18.83
C ARG A 218 -7.44 -8.98 -17.37
N GLN A 219 -7.24 -10.25 -17.01
CA GLN A 219 -7.46 -10.74 -15.65
C GLN A 219 -6.49 -10.09 -14.67
N ALA A 220 -5.23 -9.91 -15.06
CA ALA A 220 -4.22 -9.23 -14.27
C ALA A 220 -4.54 -7.74 -14.05
N ILE A 221 -4.97 -7.03 -15.09
CA ILE A 221 -5.40 -5.63 -14.94
C ILE A 221 -6.63 -5.53 -14.04
N ASP A 222 -7.62 -6.39 -14.23
CA ASP A 222 -8.85 -6.38 -13.43
C ASP A 222 -8.55 -6.57 -11.93
N VAL A 223 -7.63 -7.48 -11.56
CA VAL A 223 -7.25 -7.66 -10.14
C VAL A 223 -6.42 -6.51 -9.59
N LEU A 224 -5.58 -5.86 -10.42
CA LEU A 224 -4.86 -4.65 -10.02
C LEU A 224 -5.86 -3.54 -9.66
N GLU A 225 -6.78 -3.24 -10.57
CA GLU A 225 -7.77 -2.19 -10.38
C GLU A 225 -8.70 -2.46 -9.19
N ASP A 226 -9.20 -3.69 -9.04
CA ASP A 226 -10.03 -4.07 -7.89
C ASP A 226 -9.25 -3.93 -6.58
N TYR A 227 -7.98 -4.38 -6.53
CA TYR A 227 -7.15 -4.26 -5.33
C TYR A 227 -6.97 -2.80 -4.90
N TYR A 228 -6.48 -1.93 -5.79
CA TYR A 228 -6.24 -0.53 -5.44
C TYR A 228 -7.54 0.19 -5.10
N ARG A 229 -8.64 -0.07 -5.82
CA ARG A 229 -9.95 0.51 -5.51
C ARG A 229 -10.41 0.13 -4.11
N ASN A 230 -10.34 -1.15 -3.75
CA ASN A 230 -10.79 -1.61 -2.43
C ASN A 230 -9.88 -1.10 -1.30
N ASP A 231 -8.57 -0.97 -1.52
CA ASP A 231 -7.65 -0.33 -0.57
C ASP A 231 -8.06 1.13 -0.28
N HIS A 232 -8.40 1.90 -1.32
CA HIS A 232 -8.85 3.28 -1.14
C HIS A 232 -10.23 3.37 -0.46
N ILE A 233 -11.13 2.43 -0.75
CA ILE A 233 -12.43 2.34 -0.07
C ILE A 233 -12.23 2.07 1.43
N ASP A 234 -11.36 1.14 1.78
CA ASP A 234 -11.05 0.81 3.18
C ASP A 234 -10.44 2.02 3.91
N GLN A 235 -9.47 2.69 3.30
CA GLN A 235 -8.88 3.92 3.85
C GLN A 235 -9.93 5.03 4.09
N LEU A 236 -10.83 5.27 3.12
CA LEU A 236 -11.91 6.23 3.28
C LEU A 236 -12.88 5.82 4.39
N HIS A 237 -13.26 4.54 4.44
CA HIS A 237 -14.17 4.01 5.45
C HIS A 237 -13.59 4.18 6.87
N PHE A 238 -12.31 3.84 7.05
CA PHE A 238 -11.60 4.03 8.31
C PHE A 238 -11.61 5.49 8.77
N LEU A 239 -11.29 6.43 7.88
CA LEU A 239 -11.32 7.86 8.19
C LEU A 239 -12.74 8.34 8.51
N THR A 240 -13.74 7.85 7.78
CA THR A 240 -15.14 8.23 7.97
C THR A 240 -15.66 7.79 9.33
N ILE A 241 -15.41 6.54 9.74
CA ILE A 241 -15.79 6.04 11.07
C ILE A 241 -15.08 6.82 12.18
N SER A 242 -13.85 7.26 11.94
CA SER A 242 -13.07 8.05 12.88
C SER A 242 -13.46 9.54 12.92
N GLY A 243 -14.52 9.95 12.23
CA GLY A 243 -14.95 11.36 12.14
C GLY A 243 -14.04 12.26 11.30
N ASN A 244 -13.07 11.68 10.58
CA ASN A 244 -12.04 12.38 9.80
C ASN A 244 -12.21 12.18 8.29
N GLY A 245 -13.41 11.83 7.81
CA GLY A 245 -13.65 11.56 6.38
C GLY A 245 -13.32 12.74 5.45
N ALA A 246 -13.40 13.99 5.93
CA ALA A 246 -13.00 15.19 5.19
C ALA A 246 -11.49 15.24 4.91
N VAL A 247 -10.67 14.53 5.68
CA VAL A 247 -9.21 14.46 5.50
C VAL A 247 -8.84 13.63 4.26
N PHE A 248 -9.77 12.85 3.69
CA PHE A 248 -9.51 11.99 2.53
C PHE A 248 -9.38 12.82 1.22
N PRO A 249 -8.16 12.93 0.65
CA PRO A 249 -7.87 13.84 -0.46
C PRO A 249 -8.60 13.54 -1.77
N LEU A 250 -8.75 14.57 -2.61
CA LEU A 250 -9.36 14.44 -3.94
C LEU A 250 -8.59 13.44 -4.82
N VAL A 251 -7.25 13.48 -4.80
CA VAL A 251 -6.41 12.49 -5.51
C VAL A 251 -6.75 11.05 -5.14
N CYS A 252 -7.01 10.78 -3.86
CA CYS A 252 -7.37 9.42 -3.40
C CYS A 252 -8.75 8.96 -3.89
N ARG A 253 -9.62 9.90 -4.28
CA ARG A 253 -10.98 9.59 -4.76
C ARG A 253 -11.02 9.18 -6.23
N VAL A 254 -9.94 9.38 -6.97
CA VAL A 254 -9.86 9.06 -8.41
C VAL A 254 -10.15 7.59 -8.70
N LEU A 255 -9.74 6.69 -7.80
CA LEU A 255 -9.97 5.25 -7.97
C LEU A 255 -11.32 4.78 -7.39
N LEU A 256 -12.05 5.65 -6.70
CA LEU A 256 -13.32 5.30 -6.07
C LEU A 256 -14.49 5.35 -7.06
N PRO A 257 -15.57 4.59 -6.81
CA PRO A 257 -16.82 4.75 -7.55
C PRO A 257 -17.36 6.19 -7.52
N THR A 258 -18.07 6.60 -8.58
CA THR A 258 -18.61 7.97 -8.78
C THR A 258 -19.36 8.52 -7.57
N ARG A 259 -20.05 7.69 -6.79
CA ARG A 259 -20.75 8.11 -5.56
C ARG A 259 -19.84 8.72 -4.48
N TYR A 260 -18.52 8.52 -4.57
CA TYR A 260 -17.53 9.07 -3.64
C TYR A 260 -16.74 10.25 -4.23
N GLN A 261 -16.96 10.57 -5.50
CA GLN A 261 -16.33 11.70 -6.17
C GLN A 261 -16.94 13.02 -5.68
N VAL A 262 -16.14 14.09 -5.74
CA VAL A 262 -16.57 15.45 -5.41
C VAL A 262 -16.68 16.20 -6.72
N ASN A 263 -17.85 16.74 -7.03
CA ASN A 263 -18.06 17.46 -8.29
C ASN A 263 -17.69 18.94 -8.11
N ASN A 264 -16.41 19.27 -8.29
CA ASN A 264 -15.91 20.64 -8.26
C ASN A 264 -14.69 20.83 -9.18
N ALA A 265 -14.33 22.09 -9.46
CA ALA A 265 -13.20 22.43 -10.32
C ALA A 265 -11.86 21.83 -9.84
N ALA A 266 -11.65 21.72 -8.52
CA ALA A 266 -10.44 21.09 -7.97
C ALA A 266 -10.34 19.60 -8.33
N SER A 267 -11.47 18.90 -8.41
CA SER A 267 -11.50 17.48 -8.80
C SER A 267 -11.21 17.30 -10.28
N GLU A 268 -11.72 18.19 -11.14
CA GLU A 268 -11.40 18.21 -12.57
C GLU A 268 -9.89 18.42 -12.80
N GLU A 269 -9.25 19.36 -12.08
CA GLU A 269 -7.80 19.56 -12.18
C GLU A 269 -6.99 18.34 -11.70
N VAL A 270 -7.48 17.64 -10.68
CA VAL A 270 -6.87 16.39 -10.20
C VAL A 270 -6.96 15.31 -11.28
N GLU A 271 -8.10 15.15 -11.94
CA GLU A 271 -8.28 14.19 -13.03
C GLU A 271 -7.30 14.48 -14.19
N VAL A 272 -7.19 15.74 -14.61
CA VAL A 272 -6.22 16.16 -15.65
C VAL A 272 -4.78 15.83 -15.24
N ALA A 273 -4.44 16.05 -13.97
CA ALA A 273 -3.11 15.68 -13.44
C ALA A 273 -2.88 14.15 -13.50
N MET A 274 -3.90 13.34 -13.22
CA MET A 274 -3.81 11.87 -13.27
C MET A 274 -3.69 11.35 -14.72
N GLU A 275 -4.33 12.00 -15.67
CA GLU A 275 -4.14 11.70 -17.10
C GLU A 275 -2.72 12.04 -17.57
N SER A 276 -2.19 13.19 -17.13
CA SER A 276 -0.80 13.59 -17.41
C SER A 276 0.20 12.59 -16.84
N LEU A 277 -0.01 12.14 -15.59
CA LEU A 277 0.77 11.09 -14.96
C LEU A 277 0.73 9.79 -15.78
N SER A 278 -0.45 9.36 -16.21
CA SER A 278 -0.65 8.14 -17.00
C SER A 278 0.12 8.20 -18.33
N ARG A 279 0.09 9.34 -19.03
CA ARG A 279 0.87 9.58 -20.25
C ARG A 279 2.38 9.52 -19.99
N SER A 280 2.86 10.16 -18.92
CA SER A 280 4.27 10.15 -18.55
C SER A 280 4.77 8.74 -18.24
N ILE A 281 3.97 7.93 -17.54
CA ILE A 281 4.29 6.55 -17.21
C ILE A 281 4.42 5.72 -18.49
N ARG A 282 3.45 5.81 -19.40
CA ARG A 282 3.47 5.08 -20.67
C ARG A 282 4.75 5.35 -21.45
N ASN A 283 5.08 6.63 -21.66
CA ASN A 283 6.30 7.03 -22.36
C ASN A 283 7.59 6.53 -21.68
N THR A 284 7.59 6.46 -20.34
CA THR A 284 8.77 6.01 -19.60
C THR A 284 8.98 4.50 -19.77
N ILE A 285 7.89 3.72 -19.67
CA ILE A 285 7.97 2.26 -19.83
C ILE A 285 8.26 1.88 -21.29
N ASP A 286 7.79 2.67 -22.27
CA ASP A 286 8.21 2.54 -23.68
C ASP A 286 9.73 2.51 -23.82
N ASN A 287 10.41 3.45 -23.16
CA ASN A 287 11.86 3.53 -23.26
C ASN A 287 12.59 2.43 -22.47
N MET A 288 11.96 1.81 -21.47
CA MET A 288 12.57 0.76 -20.65
C MET A 288 12.54 -0.61 -21.32
N VAL A 289 11.42 -0.96 -21.99
CA VAL A 289 11.25 -2.30 -22.59
C VAL A 289 12.03 -2.45 -23.90
N ILE A 290 12.25 -1.36 -24.65
CA ILE A 290 13.05 -1.37 -25.89
C ILE A 290 14.53 -1.69 -25.64
N VAL A 291 15.06 -1.40 -24.45
CA VAL A 291 16.49 -1.62 -24.11
C VAL A 291 16.76 -3.05 -23.64
N ALA A 292 15.73 -3.82 -23.28
CA ALA A 292 15.86 -5.19 -22.79
C ALA A 292 15.55 -6.28 -23.84
N SER A 293 15.22 -5.88 -25.08
CA SER A 293 14.97 -6.76 -26.24
C SER A 293 16.15 -6.73 -27.20
#